data_AF-A0AA35YXQ8-F1
#
_entry.id   AF-A0AA35YXQ8-F1
#
_cell.length_a   1.000
_cell.length_b   1.000
_cell.length_c   1.000
_cell.angle_alpha   90.00
_cell.angle_beta   90.00
_cell.angle_gamma   90.00
#
_symmetry.space_group_name_H-M   'P 1'
#
loop_
_entity.id
_entity.type
_entity.pdbx_description
1 polymer ?
#
loop_
_entity_poly.entity_id
_entity_poly.type
_entity_poly.pdbx_seq_one_letter_code
_entity_poly.pdbx_strand_id
1 'polypeptide(L)'
;MVVKEAGGVGMIMVNSDNFGEDLVADAHLIPTAAIGYRGGEAIKSYILSNDNPTATITSRVTKLHIQPSPVLAAFSSRGPNPITPKILKPDFIAPGMDILAGWTGFTVPTGLTEDTRRVKFNIVSGTLMSCPHVSGLAALLKAAHPTWTPTTIKSALMTQFEP
;
A
#
# COMPACT_ATOMS: atom_id res chain seq x y z
N MET A 1 -2.51 -5.84 18.25
CA MET A 1 -3.00 -6.55 19.46
C MET A 1 -3.24 -5.60 20.61
N VAL A 2 -2.28 -4.73 20.96
CA VAL A 2 -2.34 -3.76 22.08
C VAL A 2 -3.70 -3.08 22.29
N VAL A 3 -4.28 -2.41 21.28
CA VAL A 3 -5.56 -1.68 21.45
C VAL A 3 -6.73 -2.61 21.81
N LYS A 4 -6.79 -3.80 21.18
CA LYS A 4 -7.80 -4.81 21.46
C LYS A 4 -7.64 -5.38 22.88
N GLU A 5 -6.40 -5.68 23.27
CA GLU A 5 -6.07 -6.21 24.60
C GLU A 5 -6.36 -5.20 25.71
N ALA A 6 -6.23 -3.91 25.44
CA ALA A 6 -6.64 -2.83 26.33
C ALA A 6 -8.17 -2.61 26.40
N GLY A 7 -8.97 -3.46 25.74
CA GLY A 7 -10.44 -3.34 25.70
C GLY A 7 -10.97 -2.31 24.71
N GLY A 8 -10.13 -1.78 23.81
CA GLY A 8 -10.52 -0.84 22.78
C GLY A 8 -11.48 -1.49 21.76
N VAL A 9 -12.63 -0.85 21.54
CA VAL A 9 -13.67 -1.31 20.62
C VAL A 9 -13.42 -0.90 19.15
N GLY A 10 -12.45 -0.02 18.92
CA GLY A 10 -12.03 0.44 17.60
C GLY A 10 -10.74 1.24 17.68
N MET A 11 -10.16 1.55 16.53
CA MET A 11 -8.87 2.24 16.43
C MET A 11 -8.90 3.28 15.31
N ILE A 12 -8.43 4.50 15.61
CA ILE A 12 -8.06 5.47 14.59
C ILE A 12 -6.54 5.42 14.49
N MET A 13 -6.03 4.85 13.40
CA MET A 13 -4.60 4.79 13.14
C MET A 13 -4.18 6.04 12.38
N VAL A 14 -3.33 6.85 12.99
CA VAL A 14 -2.86 8.11 12.41
C VAL A 14 -1.43 7.94 11.92
N ASN A 15 -1.17 8.38 10.69
CA ASN A 15 0.17 8.41 10.14
C ASN A 15 1.10 9.35 10.90
N SER A 16 2.39 8.99 10.89
CA SER A 16 3.45 9.94 11.23
C SER A 16 3.70 10.92 10.07
N ASP A 17 4.36 12.03 10.37
CA ASP A 17 4.74 13.05 9.38
C ASP A 17 5.52 12.44 8.20
N ASN A 18 6.40 11.48 8.48
CA ASN A 18 7.20 10.78 7.46
C ASN A 18 6.37 9.97 6.45
N PHE A 19 5.16 9.54 6.83
CA PHE A 19 4.23 8.83 5.96
C PHE A 19 3.15 9.77 5.38
N GLY A 20 3.08 11.02 5.85
CA GLY A 20 2.19 12.05 5.33
C GLY A 20 0.75 11.58 5.18
N GLU A 21 0.21 11.73 3.96
CA GLU A 21 -1.19 11.41 3.63
C GLU A 21 -1.37 10.01 3.02
N ASP A 22 -0.33 9.17 2.98
CA ASP A 22 -0.42 7.83 2.39
C ASP A 22 -1.33 6.92 3.21
N LEU A 23 -2.34 6.33 2.59
CA LEU A 23 -3.23 5.40 3.27
C LEU A 23 -2.89 3.98 2.82
N VAL A 24 -2.56 3.12 3.77
CA VAL A 24 -2.36 1.69 3.53
C VAL A 24 -3.55 0.93 4.09
N ALA A 25 -4.20 0.15 3.24
CA ALA A 25 -5.29 -0.73 3.66
C ALA A 25 -4.73 -2.00 4.30
N ASP A 26 -4.53 -1.95 5.62
CA ASP A 26 -4.16 -3.12 6.41
C ASP A 26 -5.38 -3.80 7.05
N ALA A 27 -5.34 -5.13 7.09
CA ALA A 27 -6.33 -5.89 7.83
C ALA A 27 -6.09 -5.73 9.34
N HIS A 28 -7.16 -5.43 10.08
CA HIS A 28 -7.15 -5.34 11.54
C HIS A 28 -8.19 -6.27 12.17
N LEU A 29 -8.01 -6.58 13.46
CA LEU A 29 -8.91 -7.43 14.26
C LEU A 29 -10.06 -6.67 14.92
N ILE A 30 -9.99 -5.35 14.94
CA ILE A 30 -11.03 -4.45 15.44
C ILE A 30 -11.32 -3.40 14.36
N PRO A 31 -12.53 -2.81 14.32
CA PRO A 31 -12.86 -1.73 13.41
C PRO A 31 -11.80 -0.63 13.47
N THR A 32 -11.18 -0.34 12.33
CA THR A 32 -10.04 0.58 12.25
C THR A 32 -10.20 1.53 11.08
N ALA A 33 -9.88 2.80 11.29
CA ALA A 33 -9.76 3.80 10.24
C ALA A 33 -8.31 4.31 10.20
N ALA A 34 -7.63 4.13 9.06
CA ALA A 34 -6.36 4.76 8.78
C ALA A 34 -6.58 6.20 8.32
N ILE A 35 -5.83 7.15 8.88
CA ILE A 35 -5.96 8.58 8.63
C ILE A 35 -4.57 9.16 8.36
N GLY A 36 -4.47 10.01 7.33
CA GLY A 36 -3.26 10.75 7.02
C GLY A 36 -2.87 11.73 8.12
N TYR A 37 -1.64 12.22 8.07
CA TYR A 37 -1.05 13.06 9.12
C TYR A 37 -1.92 14.28 9.47
N ARG A 38 -2.37 15.05 8.46
CA ARG A 38 -3.15 16.27 8.69
C ARG A 38 -4.53 15.99 9.30
N GLY A 39 -5.17 14.91 8.86
CA GLY A 39 -6.44 14.45 9.45
C GLY A 39 -6.25 14.02 10.91
N GLY A 40 -5.12 13.39 11.20
CA GLY A 40 -4.72 13.03 12.55
C GLY A 40 -4.55 14.22 13.49
N GLU A 41 -3.86 15.27 13.04
CA GLU A 41 -3.69 16.51 13.81
C GLU A 41 -5.04 17.19 14.10
N ALA A 42 -5.96 17.17 13.13
CA ALA A 42 -7.32 17.67 13.32
C ALA A 42 -8.09 16.85 14.36
N ILE A 43 -7.98 15.52 14.33
CA ILE A 43 -8.60 14.63 15.32
C ILE A 43 -8.00 14.85 16.71
N LYS A 44 -6.68 15.00 16.84
CA LYS A 44 -6.03 15.33 18.13
C LYS A 44 -6.56 16.65 18.68
N SER A 45 -6.67 17.67 17.83
CA SER A 45 -7.22 18.98 18.20
C SER A 45 -8.68 18.90 18.64
N TYR A 46 -9.48 18.05 17.99
CA TYR A 46 -10.86 17.77 18.37
C TYR A 46 -10.96 17.11 19.75
N ILE A 47 -10.14 16.09 20.02
CA ILE A 47 -10.11 15.40 21.32
C ILE A 47 -9.74 16.35 22.47
N LEU A 48 -8.81 17.29 22.23
CA LEU A 48 -8.36 18.24 23.24
C LEU A 48 -9.33 19.40 23.48
N SER A 49 -10.23 19.67 22.55
CA SER A 49 -11.16 20.82 22.61
C SER A 49 -12.60 20.44 23.01
N ASN A 50 -12.87 19.16 23.26
CA ASN A 50 -14.18 18.66 23.62
C ASN A 50 -14.10 17.77 24.86
N ASP A 51 -14.95 18.01 25.86
CA ASP A 51 -14.96 17.25 27.11
C ASP A 51 -15.47 15.82 26.96
N ASN A 52 -16.22 15.53 25.88
CA ASN A 52 -16.76 14.19 25.60
C ASN A 52 -16.68 13.88 24.10
N PRO A 53 -15.47 13.70 23.55
CA PRO A 53 -15.28 13.48 22.12
C PRO A 53 -15.84 12.11 21.73
N THR A 54 -16.60 12.05 20.65
CA THR A 54 -17.15 10.80 20.10
C THR A 54 -16.82 10.70 18.61
N ALA A 55 -16.71 9.47 18.11
CA ALA A 55 -16.45 9.21 16.70
C ALA A 55 -17.20 7.96 16.26
N THR A 56 -17.54 7.91 14.97
CA THR A 56 -18.15 6.73 14.35
C THR A 56 -17.28 6.26 13.20
N ILE A 57 -16.83 5.01 13.24
CA ILE A 57 -16.16 4.36 12.12
C ILE A 57 -17.25 3.66 11.30
N THR A 58 -17.49 4.14 10.09
CA THR A 58 -18.45 3.53 9.16
C THR A 58 -17.73 2.59 8.20
N SER A 59 -18.39 1.49 7.84
CA SER A 59 -17.93 0.64 6.74
C SER A 59 -17.89 1.46 5.45
N ARG A 60 -16.77 1.42 4.71
CA ARG A 60 -16.60 2.24 3.50
C ARG A 60 -16.48 1.43 2.22
N VAL A 61 -16.95 2.11 1.18
CA VAL A 61 -16.95 1.78 -0.24
C VAL A 61 -15.59 2.17 -0.84
N THR A 62 -15.11 1.44 -1.84
CA THR A 62 -13.94 1.81 -2.64
C THR A 62 -14.15 3.18 -3.29
N LYS A 63 -13.24 4.12 -3.03
CA LYS A 63 -13.23 5.42 -3.71
C LYS A 63 -12.32 5.36 -4.93
N LEU A 64 -12.85 5.75 -6.08
CA LEU A 64 -12.12 5.85 -7.33
C LEU A 64 -11.79 7.33 -7.63
N HIS A 65 -10.84 7.55 -8.54
CA HIS A 65 -10.43 8.89 -8.98
C HIS A 65 -9.80 9.75 -7.87
N ILE A 66 -9.04 9.12 -6.97
CA ILE A 66 -8.20 9.84 -6.00
C ILE A 66 -7.11 10.61 -6.78
N GLN A 67 -6.91 11.87 -6.41
CA GLN A 67 -5.91 12.75 -7.01
C GLN A 67 -5.02 13.37 -5.93
N PRO A 68 -3.70 13.51 -6.16
CA PRO A 68 -2.97 13.03 -7.34
C PRO A 68 -2.84 11.50 -7.38
N SER A 69 -2.77 10.92 -8.58
CA SER A 69 -2.44 9.50 -8.81
C SER A 69 -1.79 9.33 -10.20
N PRO A 70 -0.68 8.58 -10.34
CA PRO A 70 0.02 7.82 -9.29
C PRO A 70 0.85 8.71 -8.35
N VAL A 71 1.12 8.21 -7.16
CA VAL A 71 2.07 8.80 -6.19
C VAL A 71 3.01 7.71 -5.71
N LEU A 72 4.28 8.05 -5.51
CA LEU A 72 5.25 7.11 -4.95
C LEU A 72 4.95 6.91 -3.46
N ALA A 73 4.64 5.66 -3.08
CA ALA A 73 4.40 5.31 -1.68
C ALA A 73 5.62 5.63 -0.79
N ALA A 74 5.37 6.16 0.41
CA ALA A 74 6.36 6.58 1.38
C ALA A 74 7.30 5.46 1.81
N PHE A 75 6.82 4.21 1.85
CA PHE A 75 7.64 3.04 2.15
C PHE A 75 8.55 2.59 1.00
N SER A 76 8.34 3.09 -0.21
CA SER A 76 9.12 2.66 -1.37
C SER A 76 10.58 3.10 -1.22
N SER A 77 11.51 2.14 -1.27
CA SER A 77 12.93 2.42 -1.21
C SER A 77 13.35 3.37 -2.33
N ARG A 78 14.27 4.29 -2.00
CA ARG A 78 14.76 5.33 -2.91
C ARG A 78 16.22 5.08 -3.24
N GLY A 79 16.63 5.53 -4.42
CA GLY A 79 18.04 5.60 -4.79
C GLY A 79 18.80 6.70 -4.03
N PRO A 80 20.10 6.87 -4.33
CA PRO A 80 20.85 6.20 -5.40
C PRO A 80 21.22 4.75 -5.06
N ASN A 81 21.67 3.99 -6.08
CA ASN A 81 22.18 2.64 -5.90
C ASN A 81 23.47 2.67 -5.04
N PRO A 82 23.50 2.04 -3.85
CA PRO A 82 24.66 2.11 -2.96
C PRO A 82 25.87 1.31 -3.47
N ILE A 83 25.65 0.31 -4.34
CA ILE A 83 26.71 -0.56 -4.88
C ILE A 83 27.35 0.09 -6.11
N THR A 84 26.53 0.64 -7.00
CA THR A 84 27.01 1.28 -8.23
C THR A 84 26.26 2.60 -8.43
N PRO A 85 26.70 3.69 -7.78
CA PRO A 85 25.99 4.98 -7.79
C PRO A 85 25.78 5.58 -9.19
N LYS A 86 26.61 5.20 -10.17
CA LYS A 86 26.49 5.62 -11.58
C LYS A 86 25.30 4.97 -12.32
N ILE A 87 24.68 3.93 -11.75
CA ILE A 87 23.50 3.26 -12.29
C ILE A 87 22.30 3.64 -11.43
N LEU A 88 21.41 4.47 -11.98
CA LEU A 88 20.21 4.94 -11.28
C LEU A 88 19.27 3.79 -10.91
N LYS A 89 18.68 3.88 -9.73
CA LYS A 89 17.65 2.97 -9.21
C LYS A 89 16.63 3.76 -8.37
N PRO A 90 15.36 3.33 -8.30
CA PRO A 90 14.76 2.22 -9.05
C PRO A 90 14.66 2.51 -10.56
N ASP A 91 14.38 1.50 -11.37
CA ASP A 91 14.34 1.65 -12.84
C ASP A 91 13.01 2.28 -13.33
N PHE A 92 11.88 1.95 -12.71
CA PHE A 92 10.53 2.46 -13.03
C PHE A 92 9.56 2.13 -11.89
N ILE A 93 8.35 2.69 -11.95
CA ILE A 93 7.29 2.50 -10.95
C ILE A 93 6.12 1.68 -11.52
N ALA A 94 5.38 1.01 -10.64
CA ALA A 94 4.17 0.26 -10.98
C ALA A 94 3.24 0.17 -9.76
N PRO A 95 1.92 -0.08 -9.96
CA PRO A 95 0.95 -0.16 -8.87
C PRO A 95 1.35 -1.21 -7.81
N GLY A 96 1.47 -0.77 -6.56
CA GLY A 96 1.84 -1.63 -5.44
C GLY A 96 1.17 -1.26 -4.12
N MET A 97 0.24 -0.31 -4.13
CA MET A 97 -0.53 0.09 -2.94
C MET A 97 -1.96 -0.40 -3.10
N ASP A 98 -2.48 -1.01 -2.03
CA ASP A 98 -3.83 -1.55 -1.90
C ASP A 98 -4.24 -2.48 -3.06
N ILE A 99 -3.36 -3.41 -3.40
CA ILE A 99 -3.58 -4.36 -4.49
C ILE A 99 -4.41 -5.54 -4.00
N LEU A 100 -5.58 -5.73 -4.62
CA LEU A 100 -6.43 -6.90 -4.42
C LEU A 100 -5.91 -8.08 -5.26
N ALA A 101 -5.55 -9.18 -4.61
CA ALA A 101 -5.09 -10.39 -5.29
C ALA A 101 -5.61 -11.67 -4.60
N GLY A 102 -5.48 -12.81 -5.29
CA GLY A 102 -5.86 -14.11 -4.75
C GLY A 102 -5.08 -14.45 -3.48
N TRP A 103 -5.75 -15.09 -2.53
CA TRP A 103 -5.19 -15.47 -1.24
C TRP A 103 -5.52 -16.93 -0.95
N THR A 104 -4.52 -17.68 -0.50
CA THR A 104 -4.63 -19.15 -0.40
C THR A 104 -5.63 -19.61 0.68
N GLY A 105 -5.97 -18.74 1.64
CA GLY A 105 -6.72 -19.10 2.83
C GLY A 105 -5.94 -20.02 3.79
N PHE A 106 -4.68 -20.34 3.51
CA PHE A 106 -3.82 -21.01 4.48
C PHE A 106 -3.36 -20.01 5.55
N THR A 107 -2.99 -18.80 5.12
CA THR A 107 -2.64 -17.68 5.99
C THR A 107 -3.83 -16.76 6.21
N VAL A 108 -3.84 -16.11 7.36
CA VAL A 108 -4.87 -15.17 7.78
C VAL A 108 -4.58 -13.77 7.24
N PRO A 109 -5.61 -12.93 7.00
CA PRO A 109 -5.41 -11.61 6.39
C PRO A 109 -4.46 -10.69 7.17
N THR A 110 -4.52 -10.73 8.50
CA THR A 110 -3.67 -9.90 9.39
C THR A 110 -2.27 -10.48 9.62
N GLY A 111 -2.02 -11.75 9.27
CA GLY A 111 -0.85 -12.50 9.71
C GLY A 111 -0.82 -12.86 11.21
N LEU A 112 -1.84 -12.50 11.99
CA LEU A 112 -1.89 -12.75 13.44
C LEU A 112 -2.56 -14.08 13.77
N THR A 113 -2.01 -14.85 14.72
CA THR A 113 -2.53 -16.16 15.13
C THR A 113 -3.97 -16.14 15.65
N GLU A 114 -4.41 -15.01 16.19
CA GLU A 114 -5.74 -14.77 16.74
C GLU A 114 -6.79 -14.47 15.65
N ASP A 115 -6.35 -14.23 14.42
CA ASP A 115 -7.25 -14.00 13.30
C ASP A 115 -7.80 -15.34 12.79
N THR A 116 -9.08 -15.57 13.02
CA THR A 116 -9.75 -16.79 12.56
C THR A 116 -10.31 -16.65 11.14
N ARG A 117 -10.24 -15.46 10.53
CA ARG A 117 -10.82 -15.22 9.20
C ARG A 117 -10.05 -15.97 8.13
N ARG A 118 -10.76 -16.41 7.10
CA ARG A 118 -10.23 -17.03 5.89
C ARG A 118 -10.86 -16.37 4.67
N VAL A 119 -10.02 -15.87 3.78
CA VAL A 119 -10.45 -15.10 2.61
C VAL A 119 -9.83 -15.69 1.35
N LYS A 120 -10.57 -15.61 0.24
CA LYS A 120 -10.08 -16.03 -1.09
C LYS A 120 -9.28 -14.94 -1.80
N PHE A 121 -9.44 -13.69 -1.35
CA PHE A 121 -8.74 -12.52 -1.85
C PHE A 121 -8.34 -11.64 -0.68
N ASN A 122 -7.19 -10.98 -0.80
CA ASN A 122 -6.69 -10.05 0.20
C ASN A 122 -6.20 -8.77 -0.47
N ILE A 123 -6.24 -7.67 0.26
CA ILE A 123 -5.69 -6.38 -0.15
C ILE A 123 -4.38 -6.20 0.61
N VAL A 124 -3.30 -5.98 -0.12
CA VAL A 124 -1.96 -5.85 0.45
C VAL A 124 -1.15 -4.81 -0.32
N SER A 125 -0.21 -4.18 0.38
CA SER A 125 0.66 -3.13 -0.14
C SER A 125 2.13 -3.55 -0.07
N GLY A 126 2.91 -3.13 -1.06
CA GLY A 126 4.35 -3.34 -1.11
C GLY A 126 4.92 -3.31 -2.53
N THR A 127 6.23 -3.08 -2.63
CA THR A 127 6.97 -3.24 -3.90
C THR A 127 6.92 -4.68 -4.42
N LEU A 128 6.71 -5.65 -3.53
CA LEU A 128 6.39 -7.04 -3.86
C LEU A 128 5.12 -7.16 -4.71
N MET A 129 4.18 -6.23 -4.62
CA MET A 129 2.93 -6.20 -5.37
C MET A 129 3.09 -5.42 -6.69
N SER A 130 4.02 -4.46 -6.74
CA SER A 130 4.45 -3.84 -8.00
C SER A 130 5.19 -4.83 -8.93
N CYS A 131 6.06 -5.68 -8.37
CA CYS A 131 6.87 -6.64 -9.11
C CYS A 131 6.08 -7.58 -10.07
N PRO A 132 4.95 -8.23 -9.67
CA PRO A 132 4.19 -9.10 -10.54
C PRO A 132 3.49 -8.35 -11.67
N HIS A 133 3.06 -7.10 -11.49
CA HIS A 133 2.51 -6.28 -12.59
C HIS A 133 3.54 -6.12 -13.70
N VAL A 134 4.76 -5.75 -13.30
CA VAL A 134 5.90 -5.57 -14.20
C VAL A 134 6.31 -6.88 -14.86
N SER A 135 6.39 -7.96 -14.09
CA SER A 135 6.78 -9.28 -14.59
C SER A 135 5.77 -9.81 -15.61
N GLY A 136 4.47 -9.58 -15.36
CA GLY A 136 3.40 -9.90 -16.32
C GLY A 136 3.53 -9.11 -17.62
N LEU A 137 3.77 -7.80 -17.54
CA LEU A 137 3.97 -6.97 -18.73
C LEU A 137 5.22 -7.39 -19.51
N ALA A 138 6.33 -7.68 -18.82
CA ALA A 138 7.54 -8.19 -19.44
C ALA A 138 7.31 -9.54 -20.15
N ALA A 139 6.52 -10.43 -19.56
CA ALA A 139 6.15 -11.71 -20.18
C ALA A 139 5.30 -11.51 -21.44
N LEU A 140 4.35 -10.58 -21.42
CA LEU A 140 3.54 -10.20 -22.60
C LEU A 140 4.43 -9.65 -23.72
N LEU A 141 5.37 -8.75 -23.40
CA LEU A 141 6.35 -8.25 -24.38
C LEU A 141 7.22 -9.37 -24.94
N LYS A 142 7.65 -10.32 -24.11
CA LYS A 142 8.42 -11.48 -24.58
C LYS A 142 7.60 -12.39 -25.49
N ALA A 143 6.32 -12.58 -25.21
CA ALA A 143 5.42 -13.36 -26.06
C ALA A 143 5.18 -12.67 -27.41
N ALA A 144 4.97 -11.35 -27.42
CA ALA A 144 4.79 -10.56 -28.64
C ALA A 144 6.09 -10.40 -29.46
N HIS A 145 7.25 -10.38 -28.78
CA HIS A 145 8.57 -10.24 -29.39
C HIS A 145 9.54 -11.34 -28.92
N PRO A 146 9.41 -12.58 -29.42
CA PRO A 146 10.17 -13.73 -28.94
C PRO A 146 11.70 -13.59 -29.05
N THR A 147 12.19 -12.77 -29.98
CA THR A 147 13.63 -12.53 -30.18
C THR A 147 14.19 -11.42 -29.28
N TRP A 148 13.35 -10.63 -28.60
CA TRP A 148 13.83 -9.57 -27.72
C TRP A 148 14.59 -10.14 -26.52
N THR A 149 15.70 -9.49 -26.19
CA THR A 149 16.50 -9.80 -25.00
C THR A 149 15.86 -9.20 -23.75
N PRO A 150 16.20 -9.67 -22.53
CA PRO A 150 15.74 -9.05 -21.30
C PRO A 150 16.06 -7.55 -21.22
N THR A 151 17.23 -7.15 -21.71
CA THR A 151 17.64 -5.73 -21.75
C THR A 151 16.76 -4.93 -22.71
N THR A 152 16.41 -5.49 -23.87
CA THR A 152 15.48 -4.86 -24.83
C THR A 152 14.10 -4.67 -24.21
N ILE A 153 13.57 -5.68 -23.53
CA ILE A 153 12.28 -5.60 -22.83
C ILE A 153 12.32 -4.54 -21.74
N LYS A 154 13.36 -4.56 -20.89
CA LYS A 154 13.55 -3.54 -19.85
C LYS A 154 13.61 -2.13 -20.45
N SER A 155 14.36 -1.95 -21.54
CA SER A 155 14.46 -0.66 -22.23
C SER A 155 13.11 -0.19 -22.73
N ALA A 156 12.34 -1.06 -23.39
CA ALA A 156 11.01 -0.71 -23.89
C ALA A 156 10.07 -0.26 -22.77
N LEU A 157 10.08 -0.97 -21.62
CA LEU A 157 9.29 -0.61 -20.44
C LEU A 157 9.67 0.75 -19.85
N MET A 158 10.96 1.06 -19.80
CA MET A 158 11.45 2.31 -19.20
C MET A 158 11.20 3.53 -20.10
N THR A 159 11.35 3.39 -21.42
CA THR A 159 11.28 4.53 -22.35
C THR A 159 9.86 4.89 -22.79
N GLN A 160 8.89 4.00 -22.58
CA GLN A 160 7.48 4.24 -22.92
C GLN A 160 6.65 4.71 -21.72
N PHE A 161 7.29 5.01 -20.58
CA PHE A 161 6.63 5.46 -19.37
C PHE A 161 6.19 6.93 -19.49
N GLU A 162 4.95 7.24 -19.12
CA GLU A 162 4.46 8.62 -18.97
C GLU A 162 4.82 9.14 -17.56
N PRO A 163 5.49 10.29 -17.42
CA PRO A 163 5.98 10.80 -16.15
C PRO A 163 4.88 11.24 -15.17
#